data_AF-A0A397LA92-F1
#
_entry.id   AF-A0A397LA92-F1
#
_cell.length_a   1.000
_cell.length_b   1.000
_cell.length_c   1.000
_cell.angle_alpha   90.00
_cell.angle_beta   90.00
_cell.angle_gamma   90.00
#
_symmetry.space_group_name_H-M   'P 1'
#
loop_
_entity.id
_entity.type
_entity.pdbx_description
1 polymer ?
#
loop_
_entity_poly.entity_id
_entity_poly.type
_entity_poly.pdbx_seq_one_letter_code
_entity_poly.pdbx_strand_id
1 'polypeptide(L)'
;MMNKEKIILGIDPGTTIMGFGLIKVVGKTMQFMQLNELDLKKYEDHYLKLKLIFERTIELIETHHPDEIAIEAPFFGKNVQSMLKLGRAQGVAMAAGLSREIPITEYSPKKIKMSITGNGNASKEQVAKMLQSLLNLKSLPKNLDATDGLAAAVCHFYNEGKIEVGKSYSGWSAFVKQNENRVKK
;
A
#
# COMPACT_ATOMS: atom_id res chain seq x y z
N MET A 1 -16.72 -26.11 -6.66
CA MET A 1 -16.26 -25.22 -5.58
C MET A 1 -16.22 -23.82 -6.14
N MET A 2 -16.98 -22.87 -5.59
CA MET A 2 -16.86 -21.46 -6.01
C MET A 2 -15.45 -20.98 -5.65
N ASN A 3 -14.71 -20.45 -6.61
CA ASN A 3 -13.43 -19.81 -6.33
C ASN A 3 -13.69 -18.66 -5.36
N LYS A 4 -12.97 -18.62 -4.25
CA LYS A 4 -13.05 -17.50 -3.31
C LYS A 4 -12.65 -16.23 -4.06
N GLU A 5 -13.59 -15.31 -4.18
CA GLU A 5 -13.34 -13.97 -4.71
C GLU A 5 -12.92 -13.06 -3.57
N LYS A 6 -12.04 -12.11 -3.88
CA LYS A 6 -11.57 -11.11 -2.94
C LYS A 6 -11.31 -9.80 -3.66
N ILE A 7 -11.61 -8.66 -3.05
CA ILE A 7 -11.24 -7.33 -3.53
C ILE A 7 -10.19 -6.74 -2.60
N ILE A 8 -9.07 -6.30 -3.18
CA ILE A 8 -7.98 -5.65 -2.44
C ILE A 8 -7.92 -4.19 -2.88
N LEU A 9 -8.03 -3.28 -1.92
CA LEU A 9 -7.82 -1.84 -2.12
C LEU A 9 -6.40 -1.47 -1.70
N GLY A 10 -5.60 -0.96 -2.64
CA GLY A 10 -4.27 -0.43 -2.36
C GLY A 10 -4.26 1.10 -2.32
N ILE A 11 -3.59 1.68 -1.33
CA ILE A 11 -3.52 3.13 -1.10
C ILE A 11 -2.06 3.54 -0.88
N ASP A 12 -1.62 4.57 -1.60
CA ASP A 12 -0.42 5.35 -1.29
C ASP A 12 -0.84 6.74 -0.77
N PRO A 13 -0.89 6.94 0.56
CA PRO A 13 -1.39 8.16 1.16
C PRO A 13 -0.33 9.25 1.13
N GLY A 14 -0.28 10.06 0.06
CA GLY A 14 0.60 11.22 -0.02
C GLY A 14 -0.04 12.54 0.44
N THR A 15 0.79 13.55 0.72
CA THR A 15 0.35 14.89 1.16
C THR A 15 -0.07 15.81 0.02
N THR A 16 0.27 15.44 -1.21
CA THR A 16 0.01 16.19 -2.44
C THR A 16 -0.91 15.41 -3.37
N ILE A 17 -0.68 14.11 -3.48
CA ILE A 17 -1.47 13.17 -4.26
C ILE A 17 -1.65 11.93 -3.38
N MET A 18 -2.86 11.39 -3.33
CA MET A 18 -3.10 10.04 -2.82
C MET A 18 -3.44 9.13 -4.00
N GLY A 19 -2.53 8.22 -4.35
CA GLY A 19 -2.75 7.21 -5.37
C GLY A 19 -3.53 6.03 -4.78
N PHE A 20 -4.46 5.46 -5.55
CA PHE A 20 -5.16 4.24 -5.14
C PHE A 20 -5.50 3.34 -6.32
N GLY A 21 -5.56 2.04 -6.05
CA GLY A 21 -5.92 1.04 -7.05
C GLY A 21 -6.69 -0.11 -6.42
N LEU A 22 -7.56 -0.72 -7.21
CA LEU A 22 -8.32 -1.90 -6.81
C LEU A 22 -8.03 -3.06 -7.76
N ILE A 23 -7.85 -4.24 -7.17
CA ILE A 23 -7.79 -5.50 -7.89
C ILE A 23 -8.84 -6.46 -7.34
N LYS A 24 -9.43 -7.25 -8.25
CA LYS A 24 -10.24 -8.42 -7.89
C LYS A 24 -9.38 -9.66 -8.04
N VAL A 25 -9.35 -10.49 -7.01
CA VAL A 25 -8.67 -11.78 -7.00
C VAL A 25 -9.70 -12.88 -7.12
N VAL A 26 -9.52 -13.78 -8.08
CA VAL A 26 -10.36 -14.98 -8.27
C VAL A 26 -9.45 -16.21 -8.22
N GLY A 27 -9.38 -16.85 -7.04
CA GLY A 27 -8.42 -17.92 -6.80
C GLY A 27 -6.97 -17.42 -6.83
N LYS A 28 -6.24 -17.68 -7.92
CA LYS A 28 -4.82 -17.27 -8.09
C LYS A 28 -4.62 -16.22 -9.19
N THR A 29 -5.70 -15.68 -9.74
CA THR A 29 -5.63 -14.66 -10.79
C THR A 29 -6.08 -13.31 -10.24
N MET A 30 -5.35 -12.26 -10.61
CA MET A 30 -5.72 -10.88 -10.32
C MET A 30 -6.32 -10.22 -11.57
N GLN A 31 -7.33 -9.38 -11.36
CA GLN A 31 -8.01 -8.62 -12.38
C GLN A 31 -8.00 -7.14 -11.98
N PHE A 32 -7.66 -6.29 -12.93
CA PHE A 32 -7.74 -4.85 -12.75
C PHE A 32 -9.20 -4.40 -12.56
N MET A 33 -9.45 -3.57 -11.55
CA MET A 33 -10.76 -2.92 -11.39
C MET A 33 -10.65 -1.41 -11.62
N GLN A 34 -9.73 -0.75 -10.93
CA GLN A 34 -9.64 0.70 -10.94
C GLN A 34 -8.23 1.17 -10.57
N LEU A 35 -7.85 2.32 -11.12
CA LEU A 35 -6.64 3.06 -10.81
C LEU A 35 -6.95 4.54 -10.96
N ASN A 36 -6.80 5.31 -9.89
CA ASN A 36 -7.05 6.74 -9.91
C ASN A 36 -6.27 7.43 -8.78
N GLU A 37 -6.37 8.76 -8.71
CA GLU A 37 -5.69 9.57 -7.73
C GLU A 37 -6.63 10.62 -7.13
N LEU A 38 -6.34 11.03 -5.90
CA LEU A 38 -6.91 12.22 -5.28
C LEU A 38 -5.84 13.32 -5.30
N ASP A 39 -6.05 14.33 -6.15
CA ASP A 39 -5.18 15.51 -6.20
C ASP A 39 -5.50 16.46 -5.04
N LEU A 40 -4.55 16.56 -4.11
CA LEU A 40 -4.60 17.41 -2.92
C LEU A 40 -3.78 18.70 -3.08
N LYS A 41 -3.09 18.90 -4.23
CA LYS A 41 -2.23 20.09 -4.46
C LYS A 41 -3.05 21.37 -4.49
N LYS A 42 -4.29 21.30 -4.99
CA LYS A 42 -5.20 22.45 -5.11
C LYS A 42 -5.76 22.98 -3.78
N TYR A 43 -5.46 22.31 -2.66
CA TYR A 43 -5.89 22.75 -1.34
C TYR A 43 -4.68 23.25 -0.55
N GLU A 44 -4.82 24.37 0.16
CA GLU A 44 -3.76 24.92 1.01
C GLU A 44 -3.86 24.37 2.45
N ASP A 45 -5.08 24.26 2.97
CA ASP A 45 -5.31 23.80 4.34
C ASP A 45 -4.99 22.31 4.52
N HIS A 46 -4.11 22.01 5.46
CA HIS A 46 -3.69 20.66 5.78
C HIS A 46 -4.84 19.82 6.38
N TYR A 47 -5.68 20.42 7.24
CA TYR A 47 -6.77 19.67 7.88
C TYR A 47 -7.84 19.29 6.87
N LEU A 48 -8.15 20.18 5.92
CA LEU A 48 -9.00 19.86 4.77
C LEU A 48 -8.44 18.67 3.96
N LYS A 49 -7.13 18.62 3.70
CA LYS A 49 -6.54 17.45 3.00
C LYS A 49 -6.76 16.15 3.75
N LEU A 50 -6.57 16.16 5.08
CA LEU A 50 -6.81 14.99 5.92
C LEU A 50 -8.28 14.56 5.85
N LYS A 51 -9.22 15.50 5.97
CA LYS A 51 -10.66 15.23 5.81
C LYS A 51 -10.95 14.57 4.46
N LEU A 52 -10.42 15.12 3.37
CA LEU A 52 -10.64 14.59 2.02
C LEU A 52 -10.05 13.19 1.82
N ILE A 53 -8.90 12.89 2.42
CA ILE A 53 -8.33 11.54 2.44
C ILE A 53 -9.31 10.59 3.13
N PHE A 54 -9.79 10.94 4.32
CA PHE A 54 -10.75 10.12 5.07
C PHE A 54 -12.01 9.84 4.25
N GLU A 55 -12.66 10.89 3.76
CA GLU A 55 -13.91 10.81 3.00
C GLU A 55 -13.73 10.00 1.73
N ARG A 56 -12.62 10.21 1.00
CA ARG A 56 -12.34 9.46 -0.22
C ARG A 56 -12.08 7.98 0.07
N THR A 57 -11.37 7.64 1.16
CA THR A 57 -11.17 6.25 1.55
C THR A 57 -12.49 5.58 1.95
N ILE A 58 -13.36 6.26 2.71
CA ILE A 58 -14.70 5.76 3.03
C ILE A 58 -15.53 5.53 1.77
N GLU A 59 -15.55 6.49 0.84
CA GLU A 59 -16.27 6.37 -0.43
C GLU A 59 -15.81 5.14 -1.24
N LEU A 60 -14.48 4.92 -1.33
CA LEU A 60 -13.92 3.75 -2.01
C LEU A 60 -14.34 2.44 -1.33
N ILE A 61 -14.36 2.43 0.00
CA ILE A 61 -14.80 1.27 0.79
C ILE A 61 -16.29 0.99 0.56
N GLU A 62 -17.15 2.01 0.62
CA GLU A 62 -18.60 1.87 0.47
C GLU A 62 -19.00 1.55 -0.97
N THR A 63 -18.22 1.98 -1.96
CA THR A 63 -18.48 1.72 -3.38
C THR A 63 -18.06 0.33 -3.81
N HIS A 64 -16.90 -0.15 -3.31
CA HIS A 64 -16.28 -1.38 -3.83
C HIS A 64 -16.27 -2.54 -2.85
N HIS A 65 -16.59 -2.31 -1.58
CA HIS A 65 -16.58 -3.32 -0.51
C HIS A 65 -15.30 -4.18 -0.50
N PRO A 66 -14.10 -3.57 -0.40
CA PRO A 66 -12.85 -4.32 -0.36
C PRO A 66 -12.80 -5.20 0.89
N ASP A 67 -12.31 -6.42 0.74
CA ASP A 67 -12.09 -7.35 1.86
C ASP A 67 -10.84 -6.97 2.65
N GLU A 68 -9.85 -6.36 2.01
CA GLU A 68 -8.54 -6.02 2.59
C GLU A 68 -8.01 -4.71 2.00
N ILE A 69 -7.26 -3.97 2.82
CA ILE A 69 -6.57 -2.74 2.41
C ILE A 69 -5.05 -2.92 2.55
N ALA A 70 -4.34 -2.57 1.48
CA ALA A 70 -2.88 -2.53 1.45
C ALA A 70 -2.40 -1.07 1.41
N ILE A 71 -1.49 -0.70 2.31
CA ILE A 71 -1.00 0.68 2.40
C ILE A 71 0.51 0.72 2.19
N GLU A 72 1.00 1.66 1.39
CA GLU A 72 2.43 1.96 1.35
C GLU A 72 2.87 2.62 2.66
N ALA A 73 3.84 2.00 3.33
CA ALA A 73 4.41 2.51 4.56
C ALA A 73 5.35 3.70 4.27
N PRO A 74 5.38 4.74 5.11
CA PRO A 74 6.21 5.91 4.92
C PRO A 74 7.69 5.54 4.93
N PHE A 75 8.44 6.01 3.93
CA PHE A 75 9.89 5.87 3.90
C PHE A 75 10.57 6.90 4.81
N PHE A 76 11.60 6.49 5.54
CA PHE A 76 12.34 7.38 6.43
C PHE A 76 13.08 8.49 5.65
N GLY A 77 12.49 9.68 5.59
CA GLY A 77 13.07 10.86 4.96
C GLY A 77 13.98 11.67 5.89
N LYS A 78 14.81 12.55 5.30
CA LYS A 78 15.68 13.48 6.06
C LYS A 78 14.89 14.59 6.79
N ASN A 79 13.67 14.90 6.36
CA ASN A 79 12.86 15.99 6.91
C ASN A 79 11.72 15.48 7.80
N VAL A 80 11.85 15.71 9.11
CA VAL A 80 10.90 15.29 10.14
C VAL A 80 9.50 15.90 9.96
N GLN A 81 9.40 17.14 9.50
CA GLN A 81 8.09 17.79 9.30
C GLN A 81 7.31 17.16 8.15
N SER A 82 7.98 16.87 7.04
CA SER A 82 7.36 16.17 5.91
C SER A 82 6.91 14.76 6.31
N MET A 83 7.74 14.06 7.09
CA MET A 83 7.39 12.75 7.66
C MET A 83 6.15 12.82 8.55
N LEU A 84 6.04 13.83 9.41
CA LEU A 84 4.87 13.99 10.26
C LEU A 84 3.60 14.26 9.45
N LYS A 85 3.67 15.07 8.39
CA LYS A 85 2.52 15.31 7.50
C LYS A 85 2.10 14.04 6.76
N LEU A 86 3.06 13.25 6.29
CA LEU A 86 2.80 11.98 5.64
C LEU A 86 2.18 10.96 6.61
N GLY A 87 2.73 10.83 7.82
CA GLY A 87 2.18 9.95 8.85
C GLY A 87 0.74 10.30 9.25
N ARG A 88 0.38 11.60 9.24
CA ARG A 88 -1.03 12.03 9.46
C ARG A 88 -1.94 11.58 8.31
N ALA A 89 -1.52 11.76 7.06
CA ALA A 89 -2.27 11.30 5.89
C ALA A 89 -2.50 9.79 5.93
N GLN A 90 -1.44 9.03 6.21
CA GLN A 90 -1.50 7.58 6.37
C GLN A 90 -2.43 7.17 7.51
N GLY A 91 -2.26 7.76 8.70
CA GLY A 91 -3.08 7.45 9.87
C GLY A 91 -4.56 7.71 9.64
N VAL A 92 -4.90 8.74 8.86
CA VAL A 92 -6.29 9.05 8.50
C VAL A 92 -6.86 8.03 7.50
N ALA A 93 -6.09 7.63 6.48
CA ALA A 93 -6.51 6.55 5.57
C ALA A 93 -6.70 5.22 6.32
N MET A 94 -5.81 4.91 7.28
CA MET A 94 -5.94 3.75 8.15
C MET A 94 -7.18 3.83 9.03
N ALA A 95 -7.44 4.98 9.66
CA ALA A 95 -8.61 5.18 10.49
C ALA A 95 -9.91 4.98 9.70
N ALA A 96 -9.97 5.43 8.44
CA ALA A 96 -11.11 5.20 7.56
C ALA A 96 -11.35 3.69 7.33
N GLY A 97 -10.31 2.94 6.96
CA GLY A 97 -10.40 1.48 6.78
C GLY A 97 -10.81 0.74 8.06
N LEU A 98 -10.16 1.05 9.18
CA LEU A 98 -10.45 0.43 10.47
C LEU A 98 -11.85 0.77 11.00
N SER A 99 -12.39 1.96 10.70
CA SER A 99 -13.76 2.35 11.07
C SER A 99 -14.85 1.51 10.39
N ARG A 100 -14.48 0.77 9.34
CA ARG A 100 -15.33 -0.18 8.60
C ARG A 100 -14.90 -1.63 8.82
N GLU A 101 -14.05 -1.88 9.81
CA GLU A 101 -13.56 -3.21 10.20
C GLU A 101 -12.80 -3.94 9.09
N ILE A 102 -12.20 -3.21 8.14
CA ILE A 102 -11.43 -3.81 7.05
C ILE A 102 -9.98 -4.03 7.51
N PRO A 103 -9.44 -5.26 7.41
CA PRO A 103 -8.05 -5.55 7.69
C PRO A 103 -7.08 -4.69 6.86
N ILE A 104 -6.05 -4.16 7.50
CA ILE A 104 -5.02 -3.33 6.87
C ILE A 104 -3.66 -3.99 6.99
N THR A 105 -2.92 -4.03 5.89
CA THR A 105 -1.50 -4.43 5.88
C THR A 105 -0.64 -3.34 5.26
N GLU A 106 0.46 -3.00 5.92
CA GLU A 106 1.42 -2.01 5.44
C GLU A 106 2.61 -2.66 4.73
N TYR A 107 3.10 -2.04 3.67
CA TYR A 107 4.26 -2.51 2.91
C TYR A 107 5.29 -1.40 2.69
N SER A 108 6.55 -1.70 2.98
CA SER A 108 7.64 -0.77 2.64
C SER A 108 7.77 -0.58 1.11
N PRO A 109 8.20 0.59 0.63
CA PRO A 109 8.39 0.83 -0.80
C PRO A 109 9.32 -0.20 -1.46
N LYS A 110 10.36 -0.63 -0.73
CA LYS A 110 11.30 -1.66 -1.20
C LYS A 110 10.64 -3.02 -1.35
N LYS A 111 9.72 -3.39 -0.46
CA LYS A 111 8.96 -4.64 -0.55
C LYS A 111 7.98 -4.62 -1.72
N ILE A 112 7.29 -3.49 -1.94
CA ILE A 112 6.40 -3.30 -3.11
C ILE A 112 7.21 -3.50 -4.40
N LYS A 113 8.30 -2.76 -4.57
CA LYS A 113 9.20 -2.90 -5.73
C LYS A 113 9.72 -4.32 -5.92
N MET A 114 10.17 -4.96 -4.84
CA MET A 114 10.67 -6.34 -4.87
C MET A 114 9.57 -7.34 -5.31
N SER A 115 8.35 -7.20 -4.80
CA SER A 115 7.26 -8.13 -5.09
C SER A 115 6.81 -8.10 -6.56
N ILE A 116 6.89 -6.92 -7.20
CA ILE A 116 6.41 -6.71 -8.56
C ILE A 116 7.53 -6.95 -9.59
N THR A 117 8.75 -6.48 -9.30
CA THR A 117 9.83 -6.44 -10.29
C THR A 117 10.93 -7.48 -10.04
N GLY A 118 10.93 -8.12 -8.87
CA GLY A 118 12.07 -8.93 -8.40
C GLY A 118 13.28 -8.09 -7.94
N ASN A 119 13.18 -6.76 -7.94
CA ASN A 119 14.27 -5.85 -7.54
C ASN A 119 13.74 -4.71 -6.65
N GLY A 120 14.16 -4.67 -5.38
CA GLY A 120 13.74 -3.63 -4.43
C GLY A 120 14.21 -2.21 -4.78
N ASN A 121 15.17 -2.07 -5.70
CA ASN A 121 15.72 -0.78 -6.15
C ASN A 121 15.14 -0.34 -7.51
N ALA A 122 14.11 -1.00 -8.01
CA ALA A 122 13.48 -0.64 -9.29
C ALA A 122 12.97 0.81 -9.30
N SER A 123 12.98 1.42 -10.50
CA SER A 123 12.40 2.75 -10.74
C SER A 123 10.87 2.71 -10.75
N LYS A 124 10.21 3.86 -10.58
CA LYS A 124 8.74 3.93 -10.65
C LYS A 124 8.22 3.50 -12.03
N GLU A 125 8.94 3.85 -13.09
CA GLU A 125 8.61 3.48 -14.47
C GLU A 125 8.69 1.96 -14.69
N GLN A 126 9.68 1.30 -14.07
CA GLN A 126 9.80 -0.16 -14.12
C GLN A 126 8.62 -0.83 -13.42
N VAL A 127 8.25 -0.34 -12.23
CA VAL A 127 7.06 -0.84 -11.51
C VAL A 127 5.80 -0.64 -12.35
N ALA A 128 5.58 0.55 -12.90
CA ALA A 128 4.41 0.88 -13.71
C ALA A 128 4.30 -0.02 -14.96
N LYS A 129 5.41 -0.26 -15.68
CA LYS A 129 5.43 -1.18 -16.83
C LYS A 129 5.11 -2.63 -16.43
N MET A 130 5.63 -3.08 -15.29
CA MET A 130 5.31 -4.41 -14.77
C MET A 130 3.84 -4.51 -14.41
N LEU A 131 3.28 -3.51 -13.72
CA LEU A 131 1.84 -3.45 -13.43
C LEU A 131 0.99 -3.46 -14.71
N GLN A 132 1.40 -2.72 -15.74
CA GLN A 132 0.74 -2.72 -17.04
C GLN A 132 0.63 -4.12 -17.63
N SER A 133 1.73 -4.87 -17.63
CA SER A 133 1.80 -6.24 -18.13
C SER A 133 0.97 -7.20 -17.28
N LEU A 134 1.17 -7.15 -15.95
CA LEU A 134 0.52 -8.03 -14.98
C LEU A 134 -1.00 -7.91 -14.97
N LEU A 135 -1.51 -6.70 -15.19
CA LEU A 135 -2.94 -6.37 -15.10
C LEU A 135 -3.58 -6.05 -16.46
N ASN A 136 -2.84 -6.25 -17.56
CA ASN A 136 -3.27 -5.94 -18.93
C ASN A 136 -3.85 -4.52 -19.10
N LEU A 137 -3.19 -3.52 -18.50
CA LEU A 137 -3.65 -2.13 -18.57
C LEU A 137 -3.44 -1.58 -19.99
N LYS A 138 -4.50 -1.04 -20.59
CA LYS A 138 -4.44 -0.46 -21.96
C LYS A 138 -3.45 0.69 -22.06
N SER A 139 -3.36 1.50 -21.01
CA SER A 139 -2.45 2.63 -20.91
C SER A 139 -2.08 2.85 -19.45
N LEU A 140 -0.94 3.49 -19.22
CA LEU A 140 -0.55 3.98 -17.91
C LEU A 140 -1.04 5.43 -17.71
N PRO A 141 -1.35 5.82 -16.47
CA PRO A 141 -1.67 7.21 -16.16
C PRO A 141 -0.47 8.12 -16.46
N LYS A 142 -0.74 9.38 -16.78
CA LYS A 142 0.32 10.39 -16.97
C LYS A 142 1.12 10.61 -15.69
N ASN A 143 0.46 10.57 -14.55
CA ASN A 143 1.08 10.65 -13.25
C ASN A 143 1.34 9.23 -12.72
N LEU A 144 2.61 8.87 -12.55
CA LEU A 144 2.99 7.55 -12.05
C LEU A 144 2.68 7.37 -10.56
N ASP A 145 2.54 8.46 -9.80
CA ASP A 145 2.15 8.39 -8.38
C ASP A 145 0.77 7.73 -8.20
N ALA A 146 -0.11 7.82 -9.21
CA ALA A 146 -1.38 7.09 -9.19
C ALA A 146 -1.16 5.57 -9.09
N THR A 147 -0.07 5.04 -9.67
CA THR A 147 0.21 3.60 -9.74
C THR A 147 0.72 3.01 -8.42
N ASP A 148 1.17 3.83 -7.48
CA ASP A 148 1.76 3.37 -6.21
C ASP A 148 0.72 2.64 -5.34
N GLY A 149 -0.52 3.14 -5.30
CA GLY A 149 -1.63 2.44 -4.64
C GLY A 149 -1.96 1.09 -5.30
N LEU A 150 -1.97 1.01 -6.63
CA LEU A 150 -2.16 -0.27 -7.33
C LEU A 150 -0.99 -1.24 -7.08
N ALA A 151 0.23 -0.71 -6.98
CA ALA A 151 1.42 -1.47 -6.62
C ALA A 151 1.29 -2.09 -5.22
N ALA A 152 0.77 -1.34 -4.25
CA ALA A 152 0.49 -1.84 -2.90
C ALA A 152 -0.51 -3.01 -2.91
N ALA A 153 -1.60 -2.91 -3.68
CA ALA A 153 -2.59 -3.98 -3.82
C ALA A 153 -1.98 -5.27 -4.42
N VAL A 154 -1.19 -5.14 -5.50
CA VAL A 154 -0.50 -6.27 -6.14
C VAL A 154 0.56 -6.86 -5.21
N CYS A 155 1.29 -6.03 -4.46
CA CYS A 155 2.21 -6.48 -3.43
C CYS A 155 1.49 -7.30 -2.37
N HIS A 156 0.31 -6.87 -1.92
CA HIS A 156 -0.49 -7.61 -0.95
C HIS A 156 -0.88 -8.99 -1.48
N PHE A 157 -1.42 -9.07 -2.69
CA PHE A 157 -1.75 -10.33 -3.34
C PHE A 157 -0.56 -11.33 -3.38
N TYR A 158 0.66 -10.87 -3.70
CA TYR A 158 1.85 -11.75 -3.74
C TYR A 158 2.39 -12.15 -2.36
N ASN A 159 1.98 -11.46 -1.31
CA ASN A 159 2.36 -11.74 0.07
C ASN A 159 1.21 -12.34 0.88
N GLU A 160 0.02 -12.47 0.30
CA GLU A 160 -1.12 -13.14 0.90
C GLU A 160 -0.78 -14.61 1.21
N GLY A 161 -1.12 -15.07 2.41
CA GLY A 161 -0.77 -16.42 2.89
C GLY A 161 0.69 -16.60 3.35
N LYS A 162 1.56 -15.59 3.18
CA LYS A 162 2.85 -15.54 3.87
C LYS A 162 2.64 -14.80 5.17
N ILE A 163 2.41 -15.56 6.25
CA ILE A 163 2.45 -15.00 7.59
C ILE A 163 3.89 -14.51 7.81
N GLU A 164 4.16 -13.22 7.66
CA GLU A 164 5.33 -12.60 8.27
C GLU A 164 5.07 -12.52 9.78
N VAL A 165 5.15 -13.68 10.44
CA VAL A 165 5.45 -13.72 11.87
C VAL A 165 6.78 -12.97 11.99
N GLY A 166 6.77 -11.83 12.69
CA GLY A 166 7.94 -10.96 12.81
C GLY A 166 9.22 -11.76 13.02
N LYS A 167 10.27 -11.42 12.26
CA LYS A 167 11.58 -12.11 12.21
C LYS A 167 11.54 -13.54 12.76
N SER A 168 11.24 -14.51 11.90
CA SER A 168 11.48 -15.93 12.19
C SER A 168 12.97 -16.14 12.48
N TYR A 169 13.33 -16.22 13.76
CA TYR A 169 14.65 -16.65 14.19
C TYR A 169 14.68 -18.17 14.17
N SER A 170 15.65 -18.76 13.45
CA SER A 170 15.83 -20.22 13.38
C SER A 170 16.30 -20.85 14.70
N GLY A 171 16.38 -20.07 15.78
CA GLY A 171 16.75 -20.50 17.12
C GLY A 171 17.14 -19.33 18.03
N TRP A 172 17.21 -19.58 19.34
CA TRP A 172 17.55 -18.59 20.37
C TRP A 172 18.91 -17.92 20.11
N SER A 173 19.87 -18.66 19.57
CA SER A 173 21.21 -18.17 19.20
C SER A 173 21.17 -17.11 18.09
N ALA A 174 20.28 -17.25 17.11
CA ALA A 174 20.12 -16.29 16.02
C ALA A 174 19.41 -15.01 16.49
N PHE A 175 18.50 -15.15 17.47
CA PHE A 175 17.83 -14.02 18.13
C PHE A 175 18.83 -13.15 18.90
N VAL A 176 19.66 -13.77 19.75
CA VAL A 176 20.63 -13.06 20.58
C VAL A 176 21.66 -12.32 19.72
N LYS A 177 22.19 -12.97 18.67
CA LYS A 177 23.22 -12.38 17.78
C LYS A 177 22.73 -11.15 17.01
N GLN A 178 21.43 -11.07 16.69
CA GLN A 178 20.85 -9.91 16.00
C GLN A 178 20.30 -8.84 16.95
N ASN A 179 20.25 -9.11 18.25
CA ASN A 179 19.75 -8.19 19.27
C ASN A 179 20.77 -7.99 20.41
N GLU A 180 22.08 -8.10 20.12
CA GLU A 180 23.15 -7.98 21.11
C GLU A 180 23.07 -6.67 21.91
N ASN A 181 22.55 -5.59 21.32
CA ASN A 181 22.35 -4.30 21.98
C ASN A 181 21.18 -4.25 22.98
N ARG A 182 20.27 -5.23 22.96
CA ARG A 182 19.14 -5.36 23.90
C ARG A 182 19.41 -6.32 25.04
N VAL A 183 20.41 -7.18 24.90
CA VAL A 183 20.82 -8.18 25.90
C VAL A 183 22.11 -7.71 26.55
N LYS A 184 22.06 -6.57 27.25
CA LYS A 184 23.08 -6.25 28.26
C LYS A 184 22.48 -6.58 29.63
N LYS A 185 23.26 -7.40 30.37
CA LYS A 185 23.00 -8.03 31.66
C LYS A 185 22.40 -7.11 32.70
#